data_AF-A0A528B8D6-F1
#
_entry.id   AF-A0A528B8D6-F1
#
_cell.length_a   1.000
_cell.length_b   1.000
_cell.length_c   1.000
_cell.angle_alpha   90.00
_cell.angle_beta   90.00
_cell.angle_gamma   90.00
#
_symmetry.space_group_name_H-M   'P 1'
#
loop_
_entity.id
_entity.type
_entity.pdbx_description
1 polymer ?
#
loop_
_entity_poly.entity_id
_entity_poly.type
_entity_poly.pdbx_seq_one_letter_code
_entity_poly.pdbx_strand_id
1 'polypeptide(L)'
;VVLLEAASGLNAAEKAALASAHSQLLNRVHSGCKAQADQANAEMMSLIADAQAAITALDAVETALNVRLQGGGAAVPELKRFLQRLLSTLERNSAIETATNGAAEPAPTTANPEMPARNGQMPAQKGQGADTMASLASYAEPSTGLPERISSRDDVVKCLDLVVAFYDRTEPSSPIPHLARRVRRMVHMDFVELMEDLAPSGLKEFRLLAGVPDAKKTAQKDER
;
A
#
# COMPACT_ATOMS: atom_id res chain seq x y z
N VAL A 1 -20.17 -2.78 -1.71
CA VAL A 1 -19.24 -2.05 -2.59
C VAL A 1 -18.16 -2.97 -3.12
N VAL A 2 -17.26 -3.53 -2.29
CA VAL A 2 -16.14 -4.39 -2.79
C VAL A 2 -16.56 -5.56 -3.67
N LEU A 3 -17.72 -6.21 -3.47
CA LEU A 3 -18.20 -7.27 -4.36
C LEU A 3 -18.66 -6.79 -5.76
N LEU A 4 -18.89 -5.49 -5.94
CA LEU A 4 -19.18 -4.86 -7.25
C LEU A 4 -17.89 -4.42 -7.97
N GLU A 5 -16.80 -4.28 -7.22
CA GLU A 5 -15.45 -3.92 -7.70
C GLU A 5 -14.54 -5.17 -7.79
N ALA A 6 -15.07 -6.35 -7.46
CA ALA A 6 -14.36 -7.62 -7.51
C ALA A 6 -14.33 -8.20 -8.93
N ALA A 7 -13.25 -8.90 -9.27
CA ALA A 7 -13.06 -9.50 -10.59
C ALA A 7 -14.21 -10.45 -11.00
N SER A 8 -14.63 -10.37 -12.26
CA SER A 8 -15.66 -11.23 -12.85
C SER A 8 -15.15 -12.66 -13.03
N GLY A 9 -15.24 -13.46 -11.97
CA GLY A 9 -14.80 -14.86 -11.97
C GLY A 9 -14.85 -15.54 -10.61
N LEU A 10 -14.82 -14.78 -9.51
CA LEU A 10 -14.80 -15.36 -8.16
C LEU A 10 -16.01 -16.27 -7.90
N ASN A 11 -15.72 -17.45 -7.35
CA ASN A 11 -16.73 -18.39 -6.88
C ASN A 11 -17.41 -17.89 -5.58
N ALA A 12 -18.43 -18.61 -5.10
CA ALA A 12 -19.21 -18.18 -3.94
C ALA A 12 -18.37 -18.11 -2.65
N ALA A 13 -17.44 -19.05 -2.45
CA ALA A 13 -16.56 -19.08 -1.28
C ALA A 13 -15.51 -17.96 -1.31
N GLU A 14 -14.94 -17.68 -2.48
CA GLU A 14 -14.00 -16.56 -2.69
C GLU A 14 -14.67 -15.20 -2.49
N LYS A 15 -15.91 -15.02 -2.97
CA LYS A 15 -16.72 -13.82 -2.70
C LYS A 15 -16.99 -13.65 -1.21
N ALA A 16 -17.34 -14.73 -0.51
CA ALA A 16 -17.54 -14.69 0.94
C ALA A 16 -16.24 -14.36 1.70
N ALA A 17 -15.11 -14.95 1.30
CA ALA A 17 -13.79 -14.67 1.88
C ALA A 17 -13.35 -13.23 1.66
N LEU A 18 -13.50 -12.70 0.43
CA LEU A 18 -13.18 -11.31 0.10
C LEU A 18 -14.06 -10.32 0.88
N ALA A 19 -15.37 -10.60 0.99
CA ALA A 19 -16.29 -9.79 1.78
C ALA A 19 -15.92 -9.82 3.27
N SER A 20 -15.59 -10.98 3.82
CA SER A 20 -15.14 -11.14 5.21
C SER A 20 -13.85 -10.37 5.49
N ALA A 21 -12.83 -10.54 4.65
CA ALA A 21 -11.55 -9.82 4.76
C ALA A 21 -11.73 -8.30 4.65
N HIS A 22 -12.61 -7.83 3.76
CA HIS A 22 -12.95 -6.41 3.66
C HIS A 22 -13.66 -5.88 4.92
N SER A 23 -14.64 -6.61 5.46
CA SER A 23 -15.30 -6.25 6.72
C SER A 23 -14.32 -6.21 7.90
N GLN A 24 -13.38 -7.17 7.98
CA GLN A 24 -12.31 -7.16 8.98
C GLN A 24 -11.37 -5.96 8.82
N LEU A 25 -11.05 -5.56 7.58
CA LEU A 25 -10.25 -4.36 7.31
C LEU A 25 -11.01 -3.09 7.73
N LEU A 26 -12.29 -2.95 7.35
CA LEU A 26 -13.13 -1.81 7.74
C LEU A 26 -13.24 -1.70 9.27
N ASN A 27 -13.46 -2.81 9.98
CA ASN A 27 -13.54 -2.80 11.44
C ASN A 27 -12.23 -2.33 12.08
N ARG A 28 -11.07 -2.76 11.56
CA ARG A 28 -9.75 -2.29 12.03
C ARG A 28 -9.53 -0.80 11.75
N VAL A 29 -9.92 -0.32 10.57
CA VAL A 29 -9.84 1.11 10.21
C VAL A 29 -10.76 1.93 11.12
N HIS A 30 -12.01 1.52 11.32
CA HIS A 30 -12.94 2.22 12.20
C HIS A 30 -12.45 2.28 13.65
N SER A 31 -11.94 1.16 14.21
CA SER A 31 -11.38 1.17 15.56
C SER A 31 -10.14 2.05 15.68
N GLY A 32 -9.28 2.09 14.65
CA GLY A 32 -8.12 2.99 14.60
C GLY A 32 -8.53 4.46 14.50
N CYS A 33 -9.47 4.80 13.61
CA CYS A 33 -10.03 6.14 13.49
C CYS A 33 -10.71 6.61 14.78
N LYS A 34 -11.43 5.72 15.49
CA LYS A 34 -11.99 6.04 16.80
C LYS A 34 -10.89 6.31 17.82
N ALA A 35 -9.93 5.40 18.01
CA ALA A 35 -8.84 5.61 18.97
C ALA A 35 -8.04 6.90 18.70
N GLN A 36 -7.86 7.26 17.42
CA GLN A 36 -7.23 8.53 17.03
C GLN A 36 -8.13 9.76 17.30
N ALA A 37 -9.45 9.64 17.16
CA ALA A 37 -10.39 10.70 17.51
C ALA A 37 -10.42 10.93 19.04
N ASP A 38 -10.46 9.86 19.82
CA ASP A 38 -10.43 9.88 21.29
C ASP A 38 -9.10 10.51 21.80
N GLN A 39 -7.96 10.24 21.14
CA GLN A 39 -6.62 10.70 21.54
C GLN A 39 -6.23 12.09 20.96
N ALA A 40 -6.72 12.45 19.77
CA ALA A 40 -6.27 13.61 18.99
C ALA A 40 -7.41 14.28 18.21
N ASN A 41 -8.55 14.52 18.89
CA ASN A 41 -9.79 15.04 18.29
C ASN A 41 -9.58 16.29 17.40
N ALA A 42 -8.77 17.26 17.85
CA ALA A 42 -8.49 18.48 17.10
C ALA A 42 -7.77 18.21 15.76
N GLU A 43 -6.83 17.28 15.72
CA GLU A 43 -6.14 16.85 14.50
C GLU A 43 -7.09 16.09 13.57
N MET A 44 -7.95 15.22 14.13
CA MET A 44 -8.98 14.50 13.38
C MET A 44 -9.99 15.47 12.73
N MET A 45 -10.41 16.52 13.45
CA MET A 45 -11.30 17.54 12.92
C MET A 45 -10.63 18.40 11.82
N SER A 46 -9.33 18.70 11.95
CA SER A 46 -8.55 19.32 10.87
C SER A 46 -8.53 18.43 9.63
N LEU A 47 -8.22 17.13 9.79
CA LEU A 47 -8.15 16.17 8.69
C LEU A 47 -9.51 16.01 7.96
N ILE A 48 -10.62 16.05 8.69
CA ILE A 48 -11.98 16.08 8.12
C ILE A 48 -12.19 17.35 7.28
N ALA A 49 -11.81 18.52 7.80
CA ALA A 49 -11.93 19.79 7.07
C ALA A 49 -11.02 19.82 5.82
N ASP A 50 -9.79 19.31 5.92
CA ASP A 50 -8.86 19.20 4.79
C ASP A 50 -9.39 18.26 3.70
N ALA A 51 -10.01 17.14 4.07
CA ALA A 51 -10.66 16.23 3.13
C ALA A 51 -11.88 16.87 2.44
N GLN A 52 -12.68 17.66 3.16
CA GLN A 52 -13.79 18.43 2.58
C GLN A 52 -13.26 19.50 1.61
N ALA A 53 -12.22 20.25 1.99
CA ALA A 53 -11.57 21.25 1.15
C ALA A 53 -10.97 20.63 -0.14
N ALA A 54 -10.35 19.44 -0.04
CA ALA A 54 -9.82 18.72 -1.20
C ALA A 54 -10.92 18.30 -2.19
N ILE A 55 -12.09 17.85 -1.70
CA ILE A 55 -13.24 17.55 -2.57
C ILE A 55 -13.76 18.83 -3.25
N THR A 56 -13.88 19.94 -2.52
CA THR A 56 -14.29 21.23 -3.10
C THR A 56 -13.29 21.75 -4.14
N ALA A 57 -11.99 21.60 -3.91
CA ALA A 57 -10.95 21.96 -4.86
C ALA A 57 -11.00 21.10 -6.13
N LEU A 58 -11.24 19.79 -5.99
CA LEU A 58 -11.43 18.90 -7.13
C LEU A 58 -12.63 19.32 -8.00
N ASP A 59 -13.77 19.64 -7.38
CA ASP A 59 -14.98 20.09 -8.08
C ASP A 59 -14.77 21.43 -8.81
N ALA A 60 -13.98 22.34 -8.23
CA ALA A 60 -13.58 23.58 -8.88
C ALA A 60 -12.68 23.33 -10.11
N VAL A 61 -11.75 22.36 -10.03
CA VAL A 61 -10.88 21.95 -11.15
C VAL A 61 -11.70 21.29 -12.26
N GLU A 62 -12.58 20.34 -11.94
CA GLU A 62 -13.50 19.71 -12.90
C GLU A 62 -14.36 20.78 -13.62
N THR A 63 -14.90 21.74 -12.87
CA THR A 63 -15.69 22.85 -13.43
C THR A 63 -14.86 23.70 -14.39
N ALA A 64 -13.68 24.17 -13.96
CA ALA A 64 -12.81 25.03 -14.77
C ALA A 64 -12.31 24.33 -16.04
N LEU A 65 -12.08 23.02 -15.98
CA LEU A 65 -11.62 22.21 -17.09
C LEU A 65 -12.74 21.90 -18.09
N ASN A 66 -13.95 21.58 -17.61
CA ASN A 66 -15.11 21.35 -18.48
C ASN A 66 -15.56 22.61 -19.26
N VAL A 67 -15.39 23.81 -18.67
CA VAL A 67 -15.58 25.10 -19.38
C VAL A 67 -14.61 25.23 -20.56
N ARG A 68 -13.33 24.88 -20.36
CA ARG A 68 -12.30 24.96 -21.42
C ARG A 68 -12.45 23.88 -22.49
N LEU A 69 -12.94 22.70 -22.12
CA LEU A 69 -13.13 21.55 -23.01
C LEU A 69 -14.51 21.51 -23.69
N GLN A 70 -15.34 22.56 -23.56
CA GLN A 70 -16.68 22.64 -24.15
C GLN A 70 -17.58 21.43 -23.79
N GLY A 71 -17.49 20.96 -22.53
CA GLY A 71 -18.19 19.75 -22.06
C GLY A 71 -17.47 18.42 -22.32
N GLY A 72 -16.26 18.45 -22.89
CA GLY A 72 -15.43 17.29 -23.22
C GLY A 72 -14.79 16.54 -22.04
N GLY A 73 -15.58 16.11 -21.06
CA GLY A 73 -15.36 14.85 -20.34
C GLY A 73 -14.19 14.73 -19.36
N ALA A 74 -13.66 15.82 -18.80
CA ALA A 74 -12.60 15.74 -17.78
C ALA A 74 -13.18 15.68 -16.35
N ALA A 75 -13.87 14.58 -16.04
CA ALA A 75 -14.23 14.21 -14.68
C ALA A 75 -13.21 13.19 -14.12
N VAL A 76 -12.90 13.27 -12.83
CA VAL A 76 -12.06 12.31 -12.10
C VAL A 76 -12.91 11.57 -11.05
N PRO A 77 -13.95 10.83 -11.48
CA PRO A 77 -14.99 10.31 -10.59
C PRO A 77 -14.46 9.27 -9.59
N GLU A 78 -13.34 8.59 -9.91
CA GLU A 78 -12.71 7.62 -9.02
C GLU A 78 -12.04 8.30 -7.84
N LEU A 79 -11.27 9.38 -8.07
CA LEU A 79 -10.65 10.18 -7.01
C LEU A 79 -11.72 10.83 -6.13
N LYS A 80 -12.77 11.40 -6.74
CA LYS A 80 -13.90 11.99 -6.00
C LYS A 80 -14.59 10.97 -5.11
N ARG A 81 -14.93 9.78 -5.63
CA ARG A 81 -15.50 8.68 -4.84
C ARG A 81 -14.56 8.20 -3.73
N PHE A 82 -13.25 8.14 -3.99
CA PHE A 82 -12.26 7.74 -2.98
C PHE A 82 -12.22 8.73 -1.81
N LEU A 83 -12.09 10.03 -2.10
CA LEU A 83 -12.11 11.09 -1.08
C LEU A 83 -13.45 11.09 -0.29
N GLN A 84 -14.57 10.91 -0.97
CA GLN A 84 -15.88 10.80 -0.31
C GLN A 84 -16.00 9.56 0.61
N ARG A 85 -15.44 8.41 0.20
CA ARG A 85 -15.39 7.19 1.04
C ARG A 85 -14.50 7.41 2.26
N LEU A 86 -13.36 8.07 2.10
CA LEU A 86 -12.44 8.44 3.18
C LEU A 86 -13.14 9.37 4.18
N LEU A 87 -13.72 10.48 3.70
CA LEU A 87 -14.45 11.44 4.52
C LEU A 87 -15.59 10.78 5.31
N SER A 88 -16.42 9.97 4.63
CA SER A 88 -17.49 9.18 5.26
C SER A 88 -17.00 8.19 6.32
N THR A 89 -15.71 7.83 6.30
CA THR A 89 -15.09 6.92 7.28
C THR A 89 -14.59 7.70 8.49
N LEU A 90 -14.01 8.89 8.30
CA LEU A 90 -13.61 9.77 9.40
C LEU A 90 -14.82 10.32 10.17
N GLU A 91 -15.80 10.90 9.46
CA GLU A 91 -17.00 11.52 10.05
C GLU A 91 -17.82 10.54 10.92
N ARG A 92 -17.97 9.28 10.48
CA ARG A 92 -18.68 8.26 11.26
C ARG A 92 -18.04 7.95 12.61
N ASN A 93 -16.72 8.11 12.72
CA ASN A 93 -16.00 7.78 13.96
C ASN A 93 -15.86 9.02 14.85
N SER A 94 -15.80 10.24 14.31
CA SER A 94 -15.81 11.48 15.10
C SER A 94 -17.16 11.80 15.73
N ALA A 95 -18.28 11.46 15.07
CA ALA A 95 -19.62 11.77 15.55
C ALA A 95 -20.13 10.89 16.72
N ILE A 96 -19.39 9.86 17.14
CA ILE A 96 -19.83 8.93 18.18
C ILE A 96 -19.65 9.52 19.59
N GLU A 97 -18.65 10.38 19.81
CA GLU A 97 -18.39 10.95 21.15
C GLU A 97 -19.29 12.12 21.53
N THR A 98 -19.75 12.92 20.56
CA THR A 98 -20.68 14.05 20.81
C THR A 98 -22.06 13.61 21.31
N ALA A 99 -22.42 12.33 21.13
CA ALA A 99 -23.65 11.75 21.65
C ALA A 99 -23.49 11.05 23.01
N THR A 100 -22.26 10.70 23.44
CA THR A 100 -22.03 9.88 24.66
C THR A 100 -21.53 10.64 25.87
N ASN A 101 -20.96 11.85 25.72
CA ASN A 101 -20.53 12.70 26.85
C ASN A 101 -21.69 13.49 27.52
N GLY A 102 -22.93 12.99 27.41
CA GLY A 102 -24.16 13.68 27.85
C GLY A 102 -24.93 13.02 29.00
N ALA A 103 -24.35 12.01 29.67
CA ALA A 103 -24.99 11.31 30.79
C ALA A 103 -24.21 11.49 32.10
N ALA A 104 -24.42 12.63 32.76
CA ALA A 104 -23.96 12.83 34.13
C ALA A 104 -24.84 12.01 35.09
N GLU A 105 -24.29 10.93 35.64
CA GLU A 105 -24.97 10.13 36.67
C GLU A 105 -24.90 10.86 38.03
N PRO A 106 -26.03 11.08 38.74
CA PRO A 106 -26.06 11.93 39.92
C PRO A 106 -25.57 11.21 41.19
N ALA A 107 -24.62 11.83 41.89
CA ALA A 107 -24.10 11.35 43.17
C ALA A 107 -25.04 11.65 44.36
N PRO A 108 -25.03 10.80 45.41
CA PRO A 108 -25.42 11.20 46.75
C PRO A 108 -24.33 10.94 47.82
N THR A 109 -23.67 12.02 48.27
CA THR A 109 -23.51 12.43 49.69
C THR A 109 -24.46 11.68 50.67
N THR A 110 -24.12 11.14 51.84
CA THR A 110 -22.92 11.14 52.74
C THR A 110 -23.11 10.07 53.82
N ALA A 111 -22.02 9.59 54.44
CA ALA A 111 -21.79 9.57 55.91
C ALA A 111 -20.76 8.49 56.33
N ASN A 112 -19.74 8.91 57.09
CA ASN A 112 -18.77 8.04 57.78
C ASN A 112 -19.29 7.74 59.21
N PRO A 113 -18.76 6.76 59.96
CA PRO A 113 -17.62 7.12 60.80
C PRO A 113 -16.54 6.04 61.08
N GLU A 114 -15.33 6.57 61.30
CA GLU A 114 -14.34 6.14 62.29
C GLU A 114 -13.38 4.96 62.02
N MET A 115 -12.34 4.93 62.87
CA MET A 115 -10.95 4.56 62.58
C MET A 115 -10.41 3.68 63.74
N PRO A 116 -9.27 2.99 63.58
CA PRO A 116 -8.06 3.56 64.19
C PRO A 116 -6.75 3.34 63.42
N ALA A 117 -5.70 4.03 63.86
CA ALA A 117 -4.47 4.30 63.10
C ALA A 117 -3.21 3.55 63.56
N ARG A 118 -2.19 3.54 62.67
CA ARG A 118 -0.70 3.42 62.81
C ARG A 118 -0.15 2.52 61.68
N ASN A 119 1.00 2.71 61.03
CA ASN A 119 2.05 3.76 61.00
C ASN A 119 2.76 3.62 59.61
N GLY A 120 3.51 4.56 59.04
CA GLY A 120 3.95 5.92 59.41
C GLY A 120 5.04 6.42 58.43
N GLN A 121 5.66 7.58 58.71
CA GLN A 121 6.87 8.13 58.06
C GLN A 121 6.83 8.55 56.56
N MET A 122 6.91 9.86 56.36
CA MET A 122 7.41 10.56 55.16
C MET A 122 8.78 11.20 55.54
N PRO A 123 9.61 11.68 54.60
CA PRO A 123 9.47 13.08 54.17
C PRO A 123 9.66 13.33 52.65
N ALA A 124 9.35 14.56 52.23
CA ALA A 124 9.38 15.06 50.84
C ALA A 124 10.83 15.22 50.28
N GLN A 125 11.08 15.44 48.99
CA GLN A 125 10.84 16.72 48.29
C GLN A 125 10.88 16.60 46.73
N LYS A 126 10.82 17.74 46.03
CA LYS A 126 10.26 18.00 44.69
C LYS A 126 11.31 18.48 43.65
N GLY A 127 11.14 18.09 42.38
CA GLY A 127 11.77 18.67 41.17
C GLY A 127 11.64 17.69 39.99
N GLN A 128 10.87 17.94 38.92
CA GLN A 128 11.04 18.88 37.79
C GLN A 128 12.35 18.72 36.98
N GLY A 129 12.22 18.37 35.69
CA GLY A 129 13.17 18.77 34.65
C GLY A 129 13.79 17.65 33.77
N ALA A 130 13.17 17.42 32.60
CA ALA A 130 13.77 17.18 31.27
C ALA A 130 14.83 16.08 31.00
N ASP A 131 14.94 15.77 29.69
CA ASP A 131 16.09 15.17 28.98
C ASP A 131 16.41 13.68 29.15
N THR A 132 15.48 12.81 28.70
CA THR A 132 15.80 11.43 28.30
C THR A 132 15.97 11.30 26.78
N MET A 133 17.02 11.91 26.22
CA MET A 133 17.42 11.74 24.81
C MET A 133 18.57 10.74 24.71
N ALA A 134 18.25 9.45 24.74
CA ALA A 134 19.20 8.39 24.42
C ALA A 134 18.53 7.19 23.73
N SER A 135 19.02 6.87 22.53
CA SER A 135 18.84 5.58 21.85
C SER A 135 17.41 5.14 21.52
N LEU A 136 16.84 5.73 20.46
CA LEU A 136 16.09 4.94 19.49
C LEU A 136 16.81 4.96 18.14
N ALA A 137 17.95 4.25 18.08
CA ALA A 137 18.45 3.77 16.80
C ALA A 137 17.37 2.84 16.24
N SER A 138 16.68 3.30 15.20
CA SER A 138 15.59 2.56 14.58
C SER A 138 16.13 1.27 13.99
N TYR A 139 15.75 0.15 14.60
CA TYR A 139 15.77 -1.15 13.93
C TYR A 139 14.76 -1.08 12.79
N ALA A 140 15.23 -0.62 11.62
CA ALA A 140 14.50 -0.72 10.39
C ALA A 140 14.42 -2.21 10.02
N GLU A 141 13.34 -2.85 10.43
CA GLU A 141 12.94 -4.13 9.84
C GLU A 141 12.87 -3.95 8.31
N PRO A 142 13.42 -4.89 7.52
CA PRO A 142 13.39 -4.77 6.08
C PRO A 142 11.95 -4.79 5.60
N SER A 143 11.47 -3.66 5.08
CA SER A 143 10.10 -3.50 4.62
C SER A 143 9.81 -4.49 3.48
N THR A 144 8.96 -5.48 3.74
CA THR A 144 8.53 -6.51 2.78
C THR A 144 7.59 -5.99 1.69
N GLY A 145 7.60 -4.68 1.44
CA GLY A 145 6.83 -4.02 0.38
C GLY A 145 7.51 -4.13 -0.98
N LEU A 146 6.75 -3.89 -2.05
CA LEU A 146 7.37 -3.63 -3.35
C LEU A 146 8.24 -2.36 -3.27
N PRO A 147 9.38 -2.31 -3.97
CA PRO A 147 10.15 -1.08 -4.08
C PRO A 147 9.33 -0.03 -4.85
N GLU A 148 9.23 1.18 -4.29
CA GLU A 148 8.54 2.32 -4.92
C GLU A 148 9.15 2.70 -6.29
N ARG A 149 10.43 2.37 -6.48
CA ARG A 149 11.15 2.48 -7.75
C ARG A 149 12.05 1.27 -7.96
N ILE A 150 12.01 0.69 -9.16
CA ILE A 150 12.95 -0.34 -9.59
C ILE A 150 14.36 0.26 -9.64
N SER A 151 15.27 -0.24 -8.82
CA SER A 151 16.65 0.25 -8.68
C SER A 151 17.71 -0.75 -9.18
N SER A 152 17.35 -2.03 -9.25
CA SER A 152 18.24 -3.14 -9.55
C SER A 152 17.59 -4.17 -10.49
N ARG A 153 18.39 -5.09 -11.05
CA ARG A 153 17.89 -6.24 -11.82
C ARG A 153 17.06 -7.18 -10.94
N ASP A 154 17.47 -7.37 -9.67
CA ASP A 154 16.69 -8.15 -8.69
C ASP A 154 15.31 -7.58 -8.42
N ASP A 155 15.15 -6.24 -8.42
CA ASP A 155 13.82 -5.61 -8.28
C ASP A 155 12.93 -5.92 -9.48
N VAL A 156 13.47 -5.96 -10.70
CA VAL A 156 12.74 -6.40 -11.90
C VAL A 156 12.27 -7.85 -11.74
N VAL A 157 13.13 -8.74 -11.23
CA VAL A 157 12.78 -10.15 -11.00
C VAL A 157 11.65 -10.29 -9.99
N LYS A 158 11.73 -9.60 -8.83
CA LYS A 158 10.66 -9.59 -7.82
C LYS A 158 9.33 -9.10 -8.40
N CYS A 159 9.36 -8.01 -9.18
CA CYS A 159 8.16 -7.48 -9.84
C CYS A 159 7.57 -8.48 -10.84
N LEU A 160 8.40 -9.16 -11.64
CA LEU A 160 7.94 -10.19 -12.58
C LEU A 160 7.38 -11.42 -11.86
N ASP A 161 7.98 -11.85 -10.75
CA ASP A 161 7.44 -12.95 -9.92
C ASP A 161 6.07 -12.60 -9.32
N LEU A 162 5.86 -11.34 -8.92
CA LEU A 162 4.53 -10.87 -8.45
C LEU A 162 3.50 -10.81 -9.58
N VAL A 163 3.89 -10.43 -10.80
CA VAL A 163 3.01 -10.49 -11.99
C VAL A 163 2.63 -11.94 -12.30
N VAL A 164 3.60 -12.86 -12.29
CA VAL A 164 3.35 -14.30 -12.50
C VAL A 164 2.41 -14.84 -11.42
N ALA A 165 2.67 -14.57 -10.15
CA ALA A 165 1.85 -15.03 -9.02
C ALA A 165 0.45 -14.39 -8.98
N PHE A 166 0.23 -13.23 -9.62
CA PHE A 166 -1.10 -12.68 -9.86
C PHE A 166 -1.84 -13.53 -10.90
N TYR A 167 -1.29 -13.66 -12.11
CA TYR A 167 -1.95 -14.35 -13.21
C TYR A 167 -2.14 -15.86 -12.95
N ASP A 168 -1.20 -16.53 -12.28
CA ASP A 168 -1.36 -17.94 -11.88
C ASP A 168 -2.58 -18.16 -10.97
N ARG A 169 -2.97 -17.13 -10.19
CA ARG A 169 -4.14 -17.17 -9.29
C ARG A 169 -5.43 -16.71 -9.96
N THR A 170 -5.37 -15.73 -10.86
CA THR A 170 -6.57 -15.12 -11.47
C THR A 170 -6.96 -15.72 -12.81
N GLU A 171 -5.98 -16.07 -13.64
CA GLU A 171 -6.15 -16.50 -15.03
C GLU A 171 -5.08 -17.54 -15.44
N PRO A 172 -5.09 -18.76 -14.86
CA PRO A 172 -4.04 -19.75 -15.10
C PRO A 172 -3.93 -20.22 -16.58
N SER A 173 -4.98 -20.04 -17.37
CA SER A 173 -4.98 -20.30 -18.82
C SER A 173 -4.42 -19.15 -19.67
N SER A 174 -3.99 -18.05 -19.05
CA SER A 174 -3.42 -16.89 -19.74
C SER A 174 -2.03 -17.22 -20.31
N PRO A 175 -1.66 -16.70 -21.50
CA PRO A 175 -0.30 -16.81 -22.01
C PRO A 175 0.70 -15.92 -21.23
N ILE A 176 0.21 -14.95 -20.45
CA ILE A 176 1.05 -13.94 -19.77
C ILE A 176 2.02 -14.56 -18.75
N PRO A 177 1.63 -15.47 -17.83
CA PRO A 177 2.57 -16.22 -16.98
C PRO A 177 3.75 -16.85 -17.72
N HIS A 178 3.51 -17.46 -18.90
CA HIS A 178 4.55 -18.13 -19.67
C HIS A 178 5.54 -17.12 -20.27
N LEU A 179 5.04 -16.01 -20.80
CA LEU A 179 5.87 -14.92 -21.32
C LEU A 179 6.65 -14.22 -20.20
N ALA A 180 6.00 -13.89 -19.07
CA ALA A 180 6.62 -13.24 -17.93
C ALA A 180 7.73 -14.11 -17.30
N ARG A 181 7.51 -15.42 -17.15
CA ARG A 181 8.56 -16.38 -16.74
C ARG A 181 9.72 -16.44 -17.73
N ARG A 182 9.48 -16.29 -19.05
CA ARG A 182 10.56 -16.23 -20.05
C ARG A 182 11.37 -14.94 -19.89
N VAL A 183 10.70 -13.78 -19.86
CA VAL A 183 11.33 -12.45 -19.66
C VAL A 183 12.13 -12.42 -18.36
N ARG A 184 11.61 -13.00 -17.28
CA ARG A 184 12.31 -13.11 -15.99
C ARG A 184 13.66 -13.82 -16.08
N ARG A 185 13.77 -14.89 -16.87
CA ARG A 185 15.07 -15.58 -17.09
C ARG A 185 16.05 -14.70 -17.88
N MET A 186 15.54 -13.87 -18.79
CA MET A 186 16.33 -12.97 -19.64
C MET A 186 16.93 -11.77 -18.88
N VAL A 187 16.41 -11.40 -17.70
CA VAL A 187 16.86 -10.21 -16.94
C VAL A 187 18.36 -10.23 -16.62
N HIS A 188 18.94 -11.42 -16.39
CA HIS A 188 20.35 -11.57 -16.04
C HIS A 188 21.27 -11.85 -17.24
N MET A 189 20.70 -12.27 -18.37
CA MET A 189 21.46 -12.64 -19.56
C MET A 189 22.17 -11.44 -20.16
N ASP A 190 23.33 -11.67 -20.77
CA ASP A 190 23.91 -10.72 -21.72
C ASP A 190 23.21 -10.81 -23.10
N PHE A 191 23.57 -9.92 -24.02
CA PHE A 191 22.94 -9.88 -25.35
C PHE A 191 23.24 -11.13 -26.20
N VAL A 192 24.40 -11.75 -26.04
CA VAL A 192 24.80 -12.96 -26.80
C VAL A 192 24.07 -14.17 -26.23
N GLU A 193 24.05 -14.35 -24.91
CA GLU A 193 23.27 -15.38 -24.22
C GLU A 193 21.77 -15.28 -24.55
N LEU A 194 21.22 -14.06 -24.56
CA LEU A 194 19.85 -13.79 -24.95
C LEU A 194 19.58 -14.24 -26.40
N MET A 195 20.47 -13.89 -27.32
CA MET A 195 20.35 -14.32 -28.72
C MET A 195 20.50 -15.84 -28.89
N GLU A 196 21.24 -16.53 -28.01
CA GLU A 196 21.33 -18.00 -28.00
C GLU A 196 20.03 -18.68 -27.52
N ASP A 197 19.31 -18.12 -26.52
CA ASP A 197 17.98 -18.64 -26.07
C ASP A 197 16.85 -18.33 -27.07
N LEU A 198 16.87 -17.15 -27.70
CA LEU A 198 15.73 -16.64 -28.48
C LEU A 198 15.85 -16.90 -30.00
N ALA A 199 17.05 -16.75 -30.57
CA ALA A 199 17.25 -16.75 -32.02
C ALA A 199 18.64 -17.33 -32.43
N PRO A 200 18.93 -18.61 -32.14
CA PRO A 200 20.24 -19.21 -32.40
C PRO A 200 20.64 -19.23 -33.90
N SER A 201 19.68 -19.10 -34.82
CA SER A 201 19.93 -18.88 -36.25
C SER A 201 20.45 -17.47 -36.54
N GLY A 202 19.87 -16.44 -35.92
CA GLY A 202 20.21 -15.03 -36.12
C GLY A 202 21.60 -14.64 -35.63
N LEU A 203 22.20 -15.43 -34.73
CA LEU A 203 23.60 -15.25 -34.31
C LEU A 203 24.60 -15.42 -35.44
N LYS A 204 24.30 -16.23 -36.46
CA LYS A 204 25.20 -16.38 -37.61
C LYS A 204 25.25 -15.07 -38.41
N GLU A 205 24.08 -14.48 -38.65
CA GLU A 205 23.94 -13.18 -39.33
C GLU A 205 24.57 -12.05 -38.51
N PHE A 206 24.35 -12.04 -37.19
CA PHE A 206 25.01 -11.08 -36.29
C PHE A 206 26.54 -11.20 -36.29
N ARG A 207 27.10 -12.41 -36.19
CA ARG A 207 28.56 -12.62 -36.21
C ARG A 207 29.19 -12.20 -37.55
N LEU A 208 28.49 -12.44 -38.66
CA LEU A 208 28.84 -11.94 -40.00
C LEU A 208 28.84 -10.40 -40.07
N LEU A 209 27.82 -9.73 -39.52
CA LEU A 209 27.71 -8.27 -39.49
C LEU A 209 28.73 -7.62 -38.53
N ALA A 210 29.02 -8.27 -37.40
CA ALA A 210 29.97 -7.80 -36.39
C ALA A 210 31.45 -8.09 -36.75
N GLY A 211 31.71 -8.78 -37.87
CA GLY A 211 33.06 -9.07 -38.35
C GLY A 211 33.85 -10.08 -37.51
N VAL A 212 33.19 -10.90 -36.69
CA VAL A 212 33.85 -11.89 -35.82
C VAL A 212 34.02 -13.22 -36.59
N PRO A 213 35.25 -13.67 -36.90
CA PRO A 213 35.46 -14.87 -37.70
C PRO A 213 35.15 -16.16 -36.94
N ASP A 214 34.57 -17.14 -37.63
CA ASP A 214 34.34 -18.50 -37.09
C ASP A 214 35.67 -19.19 -36.74
N ALA A 215 35.92 -19.39 -35.44
CA ALA A 215 37.13 -20.04 -34.91
C ALA A 215 37.26 -21.56 -35.21
N LYS A 216 36.54 -22.08 -36.21
CA LYS A 216 36.50 -23.52 -36.55
C LYS A 216 36.99 -23.85 -37.97
N LYS A 217 37.69 -22.94 -38.67
CA LYS A 217 38.11 -23.18 -40.07
C LYS A 217 39.56 -22.85 -40.44
N THR A 218 40.50 -22.94 -39.48
CA THR A 218 41.94 -22.75 -39.70
C THR A 218 42.83 -23.96 -39.39
N ALA A 219 42.26 -25.10 -38.95
CA ALA A 219 43.05 -26.28 -38.53
C ALA A 219 43.13 -27.42 -39.58
N GLN A 220 42.69 -27.20 -40.82
CA GLN A 220 42.71 -28.25 -41.87
C GLN A 220 42.89 -27.67 -43.28
N LYS A 221 44.01 -26.97 -43.50
CA LYS A 221 44.52 -26.69 -44.85
C LYS A 221 46.06 -26.53 -44.86
N ASP A 222 46.73 -27.45 -44.17
CA ASP A 222 48.20 -27.60 -44.20
C ASP A 222 48.55 -29.10 -44.22
N GLU A 223 48.10 -29.80 -45.27
CA GLU A 223 48.72 -31.04 -45.75
C GLU A 223 48.16 -31.42 -47.14
N ARG A 224 49.07 -31.56 -48.11
CA ARG A 224 48.95 -32.02 -49.51
C ARG A 224 48.95 -30.94 -50.61
#